data_AF-A0A1L7NQF7-F1
#
_entry.id   AF-A0A1L7NQF7-F1
#
_cell.length_a   1.000
_cell.length_b   1.000
_cell.length_c   1.000
_cell.angle_alpha   90.00
_cell.angle_beta   90.00
_cell.angle_gamma   90.00
#
_symmetry.space_group_name_H-M   'P 1'
#
loop_
_entity.id
_entity.type
_entity.pdbx_description
1 polymer ?
#
loop_
_entity_poly.entity_id
_entity_poly.type
_entity_poly.pdbx_seq_one_letter_code
_entity_poly.pdbx_strand_id
1 'polypeptide(L)'
;MQKNAGAEATTLPWLQTTVREVLQLAESEEVAARTLRELAATSLQTVGVQYRILRESAVQVEMSELIGDTTVAELAALIDGRRQSAA
;
A
#
# COMPACT_ATOMS: atom_id res chain seq x y z
N MET A 1 -11.51 -16.74 11.05
CA MET A 1 -12.33 -15.58 10.64
C MET A 1 -12.24 -14.51 11.72
N GLN A 2 -11.38 -13.51 11.55
CA GLN A 2 -11.54 -12.21 12.21
C GLN A 2 -11.55 -11.16 11.11
N LYS A 3 -12.75 -10.65 10.88
CA LYS A 3 -13.10 -9.61 9.94
C LYS A 3 -12.85 -8.29 10.65
N ASN A 4 -11.68 -7.68 10.45
CA ASN A 4 -11.47 -6.25 10.71
C ASN A 4 -11.81 -5.42 9.45
N ALA A 5 -12.84 -5.83 8.72
CA ALA A 5 -13.46 -4.98 7.71
C ALA A 5 -14.39 -3.99 8.43
N GLY A 6 -13.85 -2.84 8.84
CA GLY A 6 -14.66 -1.80 9.47
C GLY A 6 -13.91 -0.57 10.01
N ALA A 7 -12.61 -0.66 10.27
CA ALA A 7 -11.78 0.54 10.43
C ALA A 7 -11.12 0.80 9.07
N GLU A 8 -11.63 1.78 8.32
CA GLU A 8 -10.90 2.27 7.15
C GLU A 8 -9.50 2.66 7.59
N ALA A 9 -8.48 2.04 6.99
CA ALA A 9 -7.10 2.38 7.28
C ALA A 9 -6.89 3.87 6.97
N THR A 10 -6.50 4.65 7.97
CA THR A 10 -6.22 6.09 7.83
C THR A 10 -5.16 6.38 6.78
N THR A 11 -4.25 5.41 6.54
CA THR A 11 -3.21 5.50 5.51
C THR A 11 -3.73 5.21 4.09
N LEU A 12 -4.92 4.62 3.92
CA LEU A 12 -5.41 4.16 2.61
C LEU A 12 -5.53 5.28 1.57
N PRO A 13 -6.14 6.45 1.84
CA PRO A 13 -6.26 7.50 0.84
C PRO A 13 -4.91 7.97 0.31
N TRP A 14 -3.92 8.13 1.20
CA TRP A 14 -2.56 8.52 0.84
C TRP A 14 -1.86 7.45 0.00
N LEU A 15 -2.03 6.17 0.38
CA LEU A 15 -1.39 5.07 -0.33
C LEU A 15 -1.98 4.89 -1.72
N GLN A 16 -3.29 5.05 -1.90
CA GLN A 16 -3.91 5.03 -3.23
C GLN A 16 -3.32 6.10 -4.15
N THR A 17 -3.18 7.34 -3.65
CA THR A 17 -2.55 8.43 -4.41
C THR A 17 -1.11 8.09 -4.76
N THR A 18 -0.32 7.62 -3.79
CA THR A 18 1.08 7.22 -4.02
C THR A 18 1.20 6.13 -5.08
N VAL A 19 0.35 5.10 -5.02
CA VAL A 19 0.36 4.01 -6.01
C VAL A 19 -0.02 4.54 -7.39
N ARG A 20 -1.06 5.39 -7.52
CA ARG A 20 -1.41 6.00 -8.81
C ARG A 20 -0.27 6.83 -9.39
N GLU A 21 0.35 7.68 -8.58
CA GLU A 21 1.46 8.52 -9.01
C GLU A 21 2.66 7.69 -9.45
N VAL A 22 3.08 6.70 -8.66
CA VAL A 22 4.28 5.91 -8.99
C VAL A 22 4.04 5.00 -10.20
N LEU A 23 2.84 4.41 -10.31
CA LEU A 23 2.50 3.52 -11.41
C LEU A 23 1.98 4.28 -12.65
N GLN A 24 1.79 5.60 -12.56
CA GLN A 24 1.23 6.45 -13.62
C GLN A 24 -0.17 5.97 -14.06
N LEU A 25 -1.01 5.60 -13.09
CA LEU A 25 -2.39 5.14 -13.34
C LEU A 25 -3.34 6.31 -13.51
N ALA A 26 -4.46 6.08 -14.21
CA ALA A 26 -5.55 7.04 -14.30
C ALA A 26 -6.18 7.30 -12.92
N GLU A 27 -6.71 8.51 -12.71
CA GLU A 27 -7.39 8.87 -11.46
C GLU A 27 -8.61 7.98 -11.19
N SER A 28 -9.34 7.62 -12.24
CA SER A 28 -10.51 6.72 -12.19
C SER A 28 -10.15 5.25 -11.93
N GLU A 29 -8.86 4.89 -11.98
CA GLU A 29 -8.45 3.50 -11.79
C GLU A 29 -8.75 3.06 -10.35
N GLU A 30 -9.39 1.89 -10.22
CA GLU A 30 -9.61 1.26 -8.94
C GLU A 30 -8.29 0.65 -8.45
N VAL A 31 -7.84 1.08 -7.27
CA VAL A 31 -6.52 0.70 -6.73
C VAL A 31 -6.63 -0.06 -5.41
N ALA A 32 -7.61 0.28 -4.57
CA ALA A 32 -7.66 -0.18 -3.18
C ALA A 32 -7.76 -1.72 -3.06
N ALA A 33 -8.61 -2.36 -3.87
CA ALA A 33 -8.82 -3.80 -3.80
C ALA A 33 -7.84 -4.64 -4.64
N ARG A 34 -6.83 -4.01 -5.26
CA ARG A 34 -5.87 -4.69 -6.13
C ARG A 34 -4.49 -4.78 -5.49
N THR A 35 -3.75 -5.81 -5.87
CA THR A 35 -2.33 -5.96 -5.57
C THR A 35 -1.48 -5.10 -6.52
N LEU A 36 -0.24 -4.79 -6.16
CA LEU A 36 0.69 -4.10 -7.07
C LEU A 36 0.96 -4.94 -8.33
N ARG A 37 0.94 -6.27 -8.20
CA ARG A 37 1.06 -7.20 -9.32
C ARG A 37 -0.10 -7.06 -10.31
N GLU A 38 -1.33 -7.04 -9.82
CA GLU A 38 -2.52 -6.87 -10.66
C GLU A 38 -2.56 -5.50 -11.32
N LEU A 39 -1.96 -4.48 -10.69
CA LEU A 39 -1.76 -3.14 -11.26
C LEU A 39 -0.57 -3.07 -12.22
N ALA A 40 0.04 -4.20 -12.57
CA ALA A 40 1.19 -4.33 -13.46
C ALA A 40 2.41 -3.48 -13.03
N ALA A 41 2.62 -3.33 -11.72
CA ALA A 41 3.80 -2.64 -11.20
C ALA A 41 5.09 -3.32 -11.67
N THR A 42 5.98 -2.55 -12.26
CA THR A 42 7.35 -2.98 -12.55
C THR A 42 8.18 -3.04 -11.27
N SER A 43 9.35 -3.71 -11.32
CA SER A 43 10.27 -3.76 -10.18
C SER A 43 10.69 -2.37 -9.71
N LEU A 44 10.97 -1.44 -10.63
CA LEU A 44 11.36 -0.06 -10.29
C LEU A 44 10.21 0.71 -9.62
N GLN A 45 8.98 0.55 -10.12
CA GLN A 45 7.80 1.17 -9.51
C GLN A 45 7.51 0.58 -8.13
N THR A 46 7.68 -0.73 -7.95
CA THR A 46 7.50 -1.38 -6.66
C THR A 46 8.50 -0.85 -5.63
N VAL A 47 9.76 -0.68 -6.01
CA VAL A 47 10.78 -0.01 -5.18
C VAL A 47 10.40 1.44 -4.90
N GLY A 48 9.84 2.16 -5.88
CA GLY A 48 9.34 3.52 -5.70
C GLY A 48 8.23 3.62 -4.65
N VAL A 49 7.26 2.69 -4.67
CA VAL A 49 6.22 2.58 -3.65
C VAL A 49 6.82 2.27 -2.29
N GLN A 50 7.72 1.28 -2.20
CA GLN A 50 8.42 0.93 -0.96
C GLN A 50 9.14 2.13 -0.33
N TYR A 51 9.85 2.89 -1.16
CA TYR A 51 10.58 4.08 -0.74
C TYR A 51 9.63 5.17 -0.21
N ARG A 52 8.52 5.43 -0.91
CA ARG A 52 7.50 6.41 -0.45
C ARG A 52 6.91 6.02 0.89
N ILE A 53 6.60 4.73 1.09
CA ILE A 53 6.13 4.20 2.37
C ILE A 53 7.15 4.46 3.47
N LEU A 54 8.40 4.05 3.29
CA LEU A 54 9.45 4.26 4.29
C LEU A 54 9.62 5.74 4.62
N ARG A 55 9.72 6.59 3.59
CA ARG A 55 9.99 8.02 3.75
C ARG A 55 8.90 8.76 4.50
N GLU A 56 7.63 8.43 4.25
CA GLU A 56 6.50 9.26 4.72
C GLU A 56 5.79 8.69 5.94
N SER A 57 5.87 7.38 6.14
CA SER A 57 5.27 6.71 7.30
C SER A 57 6.29 6.25 8.35
N ALA A 58 7.59 6.29 8.03
CA ALA A 58 8.67 5.67 8.81
C ALA A 58 8.48 4.14 9.00
N VAL A 59 7.59 3.52 8.24
CA VAL A 59 7.35 2.08 8.27
C VAL A 59 8.19 1.39 7.20
N GLN A 60 8.98 0.42 7.62
CA GLN A 60 9.62 -0.51 6.70
C GLN A 60 8.61 -1.56 6.23
N VAL A 61 8.52 -1.76 4.92
CA VAL A 61 7.74 -2.81 4.27
C VAL A 61 8.70 -3.65 3.45
N GLU A 62 8.63 -4.97 3.61
CA GLU A 62 9.49 -5.89 2.88
C GLU A 62 8.98 -6.11 1.45
N MET A 63 9.88 -6.40 0.52
CA MET A 63 9.52 -6.57 -0.89
C MET A 63 8.53 -7.73 -1.12
N SER A 64 8.60 -8.79 -0.30
CA SER A 64 7.65 -9.90 -0.31
C SER A 64 6.22 -9.47 0.03
N GLU A 65 6.06 -8.43 0.85
CA GLU A 65 4.74 -7.90 1.23
C GLU A 65 4.11 -7.05 0.12
N LEU A 66 4.96 -6.44 -0.72
CA LEU A 66 4.56 -5.62 -1.87
C LEU A 66 4.26 -6.43 -3.13
N ILE A 67 5.01 -7.52 -3.35
CA ILE A 67 4.90 -8.39 -4.54
C ILE A 67 3.97 -9.59 -4.29
N GLY A 68 3.60 -9.85 -3.04
CA GLY A 68 2.68 -10.91 -2.64
C GLY A 68 1.22 -10.62 -2.99
N ASP A 69 0.32 -11.32 -2.31
CA ASP A 69 -1.14 -11.24 -2.55
C ASP A 69 -1.82 -10.14 -1.71
N THR A 70 -1.04 -9.21 -1.15
CA THR A 70 -1.54 -8.10 -0.33
C THR A 70 -2.13 -7.02 -1.22
N THR A 71 -3.41 -6.73 -1.05
CA THR A 71 -4.05 -5.58 -1.70
C THR A 71 -3.54 -4.25 -1.15
N VAL A 72 -3.71 -3.16 -1.89
CA VAL A 72 -3.34 -1.82 -1.41
C VAL A 72 -4.08 -1.46 -0.10
N ALA A 73 -5.34 -1.87 0.04
CA ALA A 73 -6.11 -1.69 1.28
C ALA A 73 -5.50 -2.44 2.47
N GLU A 74 -5.13 -3.70 2.28
CA GLU A 74 -4.49 -4.50 3.33
C GLU A 74 -3.09 -3.96 3.68
N LEU A 75 -2.35 -3.48 2.68
CA LEU A 75 -1.07 -2.84 2.89
C LEU A 75 -1.19 -1.56 3.72
N ALA A 76 -2.21 -0.74 3.48
CA ALA A 76 -2.49 0.44 4.29
C ALA A 76 -2.81 0.07 5.75
N ALA A 77 -3.63 -0.96 5.97
CA ALA A 77 -3.94 -1.45 7.31
C ALA A 77 -2.69 -1.99 8.04
N LEU A 78 -1.80 -2.67 7.32
CA LEU A 78 -0.52 -3.14 7.84
C LEU A 78 0.39 -1.99 8.26
N ILE A 79 0.48 -0.93 7.45
CA ILE A 79 1.25 0.28 7.79
C ILE A 79 0.69 0.92 9.05
N ASP A 80 -0.63 1.10 9.15
CA ASP A 80 -1.28 1.67 10.34
C ASP A 80 -1.04 0.82 11.59
N GLY A 81 -1.10 -0.51 11.48
CA GLY A 81 -0.79 -1.42 12.58
C GLY A 81 0.65 -1.30 13.09
N ARG A 82 1.62 -1.13 12.17
CA ARG A 82 3.03 -0.93 12.52
C ARG A 82 3.27 0.42 13.20
N ARG A 83 2.64 1.49 12.72
CA ARG A 83 2.75 2.82 13.33
C ARG A 83 2.23 2.85 14.77
N GLN A 84 1.09 2.20 15.01
CA GLN A 84 0.51 2.09 16.35
C GLN A 84 1.38 1.30 17.32
N SER A 85 2.10 0.29 16.82
CA SER A 85 2.99 -0.54 17.66
C SER A 85 4.31 0.16 18.02
N ALA A 86 4.66 1.24 17.32
CA ALA A 86 5.87 2.02 17.54
C ALA A 86 5.64 3.30 18.37
N ALA A 87 4.38 3.61 18.72
CA ALA A 87 3.97 4.74 19.56
C ALA A 87 3.83 4.32 21.02
#